data_AF-A0A661Y689-F1
#
_entry.id   AF-A0A661Y689-F1
#
_cell.length_a   1.000
_cell.length_b   1.000
_cell.length_c   1.000
_cell.angle_alpha   90.00
_cell.angle_beta   90.00
_cell.angle_gamma   90.00
#
_symmetry.space_group_name_H-M   'P 1'
#
loop_
_entity.id
_entity.type
_entity.pdbx_description
1 polymer ?
#
loop_
_entity_poly.entity_id
_entity_poly.type
_entity_poly.pdbx_seq_one_letter_code
_entity_poly.pdbx_strand_id
1 'polypeptide(L)'
;MKHYLILSACVTLFCACNNNKPMNEEALLAKAKAIHERVITLDTHCDINLKNFTDSINYTQDLDNQVTLPKMKKGGLDVAWFIVYTGQDSLSESAYGKAYDNAISKFEAIHRLVTEYAPDEIELAITS
;
A
#
# COMPACT_ATOMS: atom_id res chain seq x y z
N MET A 1 54.77 14.37 30.17
CA MET A 1 53.98 13.14 29.91
C MET A 1 52.47 13.35 30.04
N LYS A 2 51.95 14.02 31.08
CA LYS A 2 50.50 14.32 31.21
C LYS A 2 49.91 15.23 30.11
N HIS A 3 50.69 16.17 29.57
CA HIS A 3 50.23 17.04 28.47
C HIS A 3 50.13 16.32 27.10
N TYR A 4 50.97 15.31 26.85
CA TYR A 4 50.87 14.47 25.65
C TYR A 4 49.66 13.53 25.70
N LEU A 5 49.27 13.09 26.91
CA LEU A 5 48.06 12.28 27.12
C LEU A 5 46.77 13.09 26.85
N ILE A 6 46.73 14.36 27.26
CA ILE A 6 45.58 15.26 27.02
C ILE A 6 45.48 15.65 25.54
N LEU A 7 46.61 15.84 24.86
CA LEU A 7 46.62 16.15 23.42
C LEU A 7 46.16 14.95 22.56
N SER A 8 46.48 13.72 22.98
CA SER A 8 46.02 12.50 22.30
C SER A 8 44.51 12.25 22.43
N ALA A 9 43.90 12.66 23.54
CA ALA A 9 42.46 12.48 23.78
C ALA A 9 41.58 13.43 22.92
N CYS A 10 42.08 14.63 22.61
CA CYS A 10 41.37 15.58 21.73
C CYS A 10 41.39 15.16 20.25
N VAL A 11 42.44 14.48 19.78
CA VAL A 11 42.53 14.03 18.37
C VAL A 11 41.53 12.89 18.08
N THR A 12 41.28 12.00 19.05
CA THR A 12 40.26 10.95 18.92
C THR A 12 38.82 11.47 18.98
N LEU A 13 38.59 12.67 19.54
CA LEU A 13 37.24 13.25 19.66
C LEU A 13 36.77 13.93 18.36
N PHE A 14 37.69 14.38 17.50
CA PHE A 14 37.35 15.03 16.22
C PHE A 14 36.99 14.07 15.08
N CYS A 15 37.30 12.78 15.20
CA CYS A 15 36.89 11.75 14.22
C CYS A 15 35.53 11.10 14.54
N ALA A 16 34.91 11.44 15.68
CA ALA A 16 33.54 11.01 16.00
C ALA A 16 32.45 11.89 15.35
N CYS A 17 32.84 12.86 14.51
CA CYS A 17 31.93 13.67 13.71
C CYS A 17 31.23 12.83 12.63
N ASN A 18 30.11 12.23 13.02
CA ASN A 18 28.90 12.00 12.25
C ASN A 18 29.09 11.63 10.76
N ASN A 19 29.36 10.34 10.48
CA ASN A 19 29.29 9.73 9.15
C ASN A 19 27.85 9.61 8.62
N ASN A 20 26.99 10.60 8.88
CA ASN A 20 25.69 10.71 8.22
C ASN A 20 25.89 11.30 6.82
N LYS A 21 26.70 10.63 5.98
CA LYS A 21 26.61 10.88 4.55
C LYS A 21 25.20 10.48 4.13
N PRO A 22 24.45 11.36 3.44
CA PRO A 22 23.17 10.96 2.88
C PRO A 22 23.41 9.73 2.00
N MET A 23 22.58 8.70 2.20
CA MET A 23 22.64 7.51 1.37
C MET A 23 22.44 7.92 -0.09
N ASN A 24 23.21 7.31 -1.00
CA ASN A 24 22.90 7.45 -2.42
C ASN A 24 21.57 6.75 -2.74
N GLU A 25 21.00 7.07 -3.89
CA GLU A 25 19.68 6.57 -4.30
C GLU A 25 19.60 5.04 -4.32
N GLU A 26 20.64 4.37 -4.82
CA GLU A 26 20.70 2.91 -4.86
C GLU A 26 20.66 2.28 -3.46
N ALA A 27 21.47 2.79 -2.53
CA ALA A 27 21.47 2.31 -1.15
C ALA A 27 20.13 2.61 -0.47
N LEU A 28 19.51 3.75 -0.75
CA LEU A 28 18.21 4.12 -0.21
C LEU A 28 17.12 3.15 -0.69
N LEU A 29 17.09 2.86 -1.98
CA LEU A 29 16.16 1.89 -2.58
C LEU A 29 16.40 0.48 -2.06
N ALA A 30 17.65 0.04 -1.93
CA ALA A 30 17.98 -1.26 -1.37
C ALA A 30 17.50 -1.40 0.08
N LYS A 31 17.71 -0.35 0.90
CA LYS A 31 17.21 -0.31 2.28
C LYS A 31 15.69 -0.31 2.33
N ALA A 32 15.01 0.45 1.48
CA ALA A 32 13.55 0.48 1.41
C ALA A 32 12.98 -0.89 1.06
N LYS A 33 13.50 -1.54 0.00
CA LYS A 33 13.09 -2.90 -0.40
C LYS A 33 13.29 -3.91 0.72
N ALA A 34 14.45 -3.89 1.37
CA ALA A 34 14.71 -4.79 2.48
C ALA A 34 13.74 -4.58 3.65
N ILE A 35 13.25 -3.36 3.89
CA ILE A 35 12.20 -3.09 4.88
C ILE A 35 10.87 -3.68 4.41
N HIS A 36 10.44 -3.39 3.17
CA HIS A 36 9.21 -3.92 2.58
C HIS A 36 9.15 -5.45 2.63
N GLU A 37 10.27 -6.15 2.38
CA GLU A 37 10.34 -7.62 2.47
C GLU A 37 10.13 -8.20 3.87
N ARG A 38 10.19 -7.38 4.93
CA ARG A 38 10.10 -7.83 6.33
C ARG A 38 8.85 -7.34 7.06
N VAL A 39 8.04 -6.49 6.44
CA VAL A 39 6.86 -5.87 7.08
C VAL A 39 5.62 -6.18 6.26
N ILE A 40 4.47 -6.17 6.93
CA ILE A 40 3.18 -6.15 6.24
C ILE A 40 2.87 -4.70 5.91
N THR A 41 2.68 -4.43 4.63
CA THR A 41 2.25 -3.13 4.12
C THR A 41 0.74 -3.11 3.96
N LEU A 42 0.13 -1.98 4.33
CA LEU A 42 -1.31 -1.82 4.30
C LEU A 42 -1.66 -0.42 3.83
N ASP A 43 -2.57 -0.35 2.86
CA ASP A 43 -3.24 0.89 2.45
C ASP A 43 -4.69 0.86 2.93
N THR A 44 -5.08 1.87 3.71
CA THR A 44 -6.41 1.97 4.34
C THR A 44 -7.49 2.50 3.40
N HIS A 45 -7.15 2.96 2.19
CA HIS A 45 -8.11 3.59 1.29
C HIS A 45 -7.78 3.43 -0.20
N CYS A 46 -8.14 2.28 -0.76
CA CYS A 46 -8.01 2.00 -2.18
C CYS A 46 -9.39 2.09 -2.88
N ASP A 47 -9.61 3.18 -3.61
CA ASP A 47 -10.83 3.31 -4.41
C ASP A 47 -10.90 2.28 -5.54
N ILE A 48 -12.13 1.81 -5.79
CA ILE A 48 -12.42 0.85 -6.87
C ILE A 48 -13.41 1.40 -7.89
N ASN A 49 -13.23 0.99 -9.14
CA ASN A 49 -14.14 1.30 -10.23
C ASN A 49 -14.84 0.04 -10.74
N LEU A 50 -16.18 0.00 -10.65
CA LEU A 50 -17.00 -1.14 -11.06
C LEU A 50 -16.79 -1.57 -12.52
N LYS A 51 -16.35 -0.65 -13.39
CA LYS A 51 -16.03 -0.96 -14.79
C LYS A 51 -14.88 -1.96 -14.94
N ASN A 52 -14.07 -2.11 -13.89
CA ASN A 52 -12.92 -3.01 -13.83
C ASN A 52 -13.23 -4.25 -12.97
N PHE A 53 -14.49 -4.72 -12.95
CA PHE A 53 -14.91 -5.93 -12.24
C PHE A 53 -15.88 -6.76 -13.09
N THR A 54 -15.58 -6.90 -14.38
CA THR A 54 -16.29 -7.78 -15.32
C THR A 54 -15.52 -9.08 -15.53
N ASP A 55 -16.18 -10.05 -16.17
CA ASP A 55 -15.57 -11.35 -16.50
C ASP A 55 -14.31 -11.22 -17.37
N SER A 56 -14.23 -10.18 -18.20
CA SER A 56 -13.11 -9.96 -19.14
C SER A 56 -12.11 -8.90 -18.68
N ILE A 57 -12.54 -7.95 -17.86
CA ILE A 57 -11.71 -6.83 -17.38
C ILE A 57 -11.84 -6.75 -15.87
N ASN A 58 -10.79 -7.17 -15.16
CA ASN A 58 -10.75 -7.11 -13.71
C ASN A 58 -9.34 -6.97 -13.11
N TYR A 59 -9.27 -6.85 -11.79
CA TYR A 59 -8.04 -6.52 -11.07
C TYR A 59 -6.96 -7.61 -11.06
N THR A 60 -7.21 -8.77 -11.67
CA THR A 60 -6.16 -9.75 -12.00
C THR A 60 -5.18 -9.23 -13.07
N GLN A 61 -5.59 -8.20 -13.83
CA GLN A 61 -4.83 -7.65 -14.95
C GLN A 61 -4.08 -6.36 -14.57
N ASP A 62 -3.06 -6.02 -15.35
CA ASP A 62 -2.36 -4.73 -15.24
C ASP A 62 -3.14 -3.65 -16.02
N LEU A 63 -4.14 -3.08 -15.35
CA LEU A 63 -5.04 -2.06 -15.89
C LEU A 63 -4.50 -0.64 -15.60
N ASP A 64 -5.10 0.40 -16.19
CA ASP A 64 -4.63 1.78 -16.02
C ASP A 64 -4.89 2.38 -14.61
N ASN A 65 -5.72 1.76 -13.77
CA ASN A 65 -5.96 2.21 -12.40
C ASN A 65 -4.73 1.96 -11.49
N GLN A 66 -4.63 2.70 -10.38
CA GLN A 66 -3.42 2.70 -9.55
C GLN A 66 -3.19 1.39 -8.78
N VAL A 67 -4.25 0.65 -8.45
CA VAL A 67 -4.19 -0.57 -7.64
C VAL A 67 -4.85 -1.75 -8.35
N THR A 68 -4.04 -2.73 -8.73
CA THR A 68 -4.45 -4.05 -9.25
C THR A 68 -3.55 -5.12 -8.63
N LEU A 69 -3.91 -6.41 -8.71
CA LEU A 69 -3.09 -7.49 -8.14
C LEU A 69 -1.66 -7.51 -8.70
N PRO A 70 -1.41 -7.33 -10.03
CA PRO A 70 -0.05 -7.20 -10.54
C PRO A 70 0.73 -6.02 -9.96
N LYS A 71 0.07 -4.87 -9.75
CA LYS A 71 0.72 -3.68 -9.15
C LYS A 71 0.98 -3.85 -7.67
N MET A 72 0.07 -4.48 -6.92
CA MET A 72 0.25 -4.84 -5.52
C MET A 72 1.49 -5.73 -5.35
N LYS A 73 1.60 -6.79 -6.15
CA LYS A 73 2.76 -7.69 -6.14
C LYS A 73 4.06 -6.96 -6.51
N LYS A 74 4.03 -6.12 -7.55
CA LYS A 74 5.20 -5.36 -8.00
C LYS A 74 5.66 -4.31 -6.98
N GLY A 75 4.70 -3.67 -6.30
CA GLY A 75 4.95 -2.62 -5.31
C GLY A 75 5.22 -3.14 -3.90
N GLY A 76 4.94 -4.42 -3.64
CA GLY A 76 4.96 -4.99 -2.30
C GLY A 76 3.90 -4.35 -1.40
N LEU A 77 2.65 -4.31 -1.87
CA LEU A 77 1.45 -3.96 -1.09
C LEU A 77 0.71 -5.24 -0.71
N ASP A 78 0.70 -5.58 0.58
CA ASP A 78 0.18 -6.85 1.09
C ASP A 78 -1.33 -6.79 1.38
N VAL A 79 -1.80 -5.64 1.88
CA VAL A 79 -3.21 -5.44 2.25
C VAL A 79 -3.75 -4.15 1.65
N ALA A 80 -4.85 -4.26 0.91
CA ALA A 80 -5.58 -3.11 0.37
C ALA A 80 -7.01 -3.09 0.91
N TRP A 81 -7.40 -1.98 1.55
CA TRP A 81 -8.79 -1.73 1.90
C TRP A 81 -9.54 -1.20 0.68
N PHE A 82 -10.23 -2.08 -0.04
CA PHE A 82 -11.07 -1.70 -1.17
C PHE A 82 -12.36 -1.04 -0.71
N ILE A 83 -12.59 0.19 -1.17
CA ILE A 83 -13.59 1.07 -0.57
C ILE A 83 -14.97 0.95 -1.24
N VAL A 84 -15.98 0.69 -0.40
CA VAL A 84 -17.39 0.86 -0.72
C VAL A 84 -17.79 2.32 -0.47
N TYR A 85 -17.42 3.19 -1.41
CA TYR A 85 -17.78 4.61 -1.39
C TYR A 85 -18.99 4.87 -2.27
N THR A 86 -19.90 5.70 -1.77
CA THR A 86 -21.03 6.27 -2.51
C THR A 86 -20.97 7.79 -2.36
N GLY A 87 -20.96 8.50 -3.50
CA GLY A 87 -21.06 9.95 -3.52
C GLY A 87 -22.40 10.43 -2.99
N GLN A 88 -22.39 11.53 -2.25
CA GLN A 88 -23.61 12.15 -1.74
C GLN A 88 -24.49 12.67 -2.88
N ASP A 89 -25.80 12.44 -2.77
CA ASP A 89 -26.85 12.99 -3.64
C ASP A 89 -28.00 13.56 -2.76
N SER A 90 -29.18 13.80 -3.32
CA SER A 90 -30.36 14.28 -2.60
C SER A 90 -30.79 13.36 -1.44
N LEU A 91 -31.41 13.95 -0.42
CA LEU A 91 -31.96 13.22 0.73
C LEU A 91 -33.39 12.76 0.44
N SER A 92 -33.53 11.85 -0.53
CA SER A 92 -34.81 11.31 -0.99
C SER A 92 -34.77 9.78 -1.05
N GLU A 93 -35.94 9.14 -0.96
CA GLU A 93 -36.07 7.68 -1.06
C GLU A 93 -35.42 7.12 -2.33
N SER A 94 -35.63 7.77 -3.48
CA SER A 94 -35.01 7.35 -4.75
C SER A 94 -33.48 7.45 -4.71
N ALA A 95 -32.93 8.51 -4.13
CA ALA A 95 -31.49 8.67 -4.02
C ALA A 95 -30.86 7.70 -3.02
N TYR A 96 -31.55 7.36 -1.93
CA TYR A 96 -31.13 6.28 -1.03
C TYR A 96 -31.12 4.92 -1.73
N GLY A 97 -32.09 4.63 -2.60
CA GLY A 97 -32.09 3.44 -3.43
C GLY A 97 -30.86 3.36 -4.33
N LYS A 98 -30.54 4.44 -5.06
CA LYS A 98 -29.31 4.51 -5.89
C LYS A 98 -28.03 4.34 -5.07
N ALA A 99 -27.99 4.93 -3.88
CA ALA A 99 -26.85 4.83 -2.98
C ALA A 99 -26.62 3.40 -2.50
N TYR A 100 -27.71 2.70 -2.17
CA TYR A 100 -27.71 1.29 -1.82
C TYR A 100 -27.23 0.41 -2.99
N ASP A 101 -27.79 0.60 -4.18
CA ASP A 101 -27.43 -0.19 -5.37
C ASP A 101 -25.94 -0.07 -5.72
N ASN A 102 -25.38 1.14 -5.62
CA ASN A 102 -23.95 1.37 -5.81
C ASN A 102 -23.11 0.68 -4.72
N ALA A 103 -23.53 0.76 -3.46
CA ALA A 103 -22.80 0.14 -2.35
C ALA A 103 -22.78 -1.39 -2.49
N ILE A 104 -23.93 -2.01 -2.75
CA ILE A 104 -24.04 -3.46 -2.95
C ILE A 104 -23.23 -3.90 -4.18
N SER A 105 -23.31 -3.17 -5.30
CA SER A 105 -22.52 -3.49 -6.50
C SER A 105 -21.01 -3.52 -6.20
N LYS A 106 -20.52 -2.63 -5.33
CA LYS A 106 -19.11 -2.59 -4.91
C LYS A 106 -18.77 -3.73 -3.96
N PHE A 107 -19.64 -4.08 -3.00
CA PHE A 107 -19.46 -5.27 -2.18
C PHE A 107 -19.36 -6.53 -3.05
N GLU A 108 -20.31 -6.74 -3.95
CA GLU A 108 -20.32 -7.89 -4.85
C GLU A 108 -19.10 -7.93 -5.75
N ALA A 109 -18.63 -6.79 -6.25
CA ALA A 109 -17.41 -6.70 -7.04
C ALA A 109 -16.17 -7.17 -6.25
N ILE A 110 -16.03 -6.74 -4.99
CA ILE A 110 -14.94 -7.18 -4.10
C ILE A 110 -15.06 -8.67 -3.81
N HIS A 111 -16.27 -9.17 -3.55
CA HIS A 111 -16.52 -10.60 -3.35
C HIS A 111 -16.12 -11.42 -4.59
N ARG A 112 -16.55 -11.03 -5.80
CA ARG A 112 -16.16 -11.72 -7.03
C ARG A 112 -14.65 -11.73 -7.23
N LEU A 113 -13.94 -10.66 -6.87
CA LEU A 113 -12.48 -10.66 -6.96
C LEU A 113 -11.87 -11.79 -6.12
N VAL A 114 -12.31 -11.96 -4.87
CA VAL A 114 -11.75 -12.95 -3.94
C VAL A 114 -12.32 -14.36 -4.10
N THR A 115 -13.51 -14.53 -4.70
CA THR A 115 -14.14 -15.86 -4.81
C THR A 115 -14.13 -16.44 -6.22
N GLU A 116 -14.13 -15.61 -7.25
CA GLU A 116 -14.30 -16.04 -8.65
C GLU A 116 -13.08 -15.71 -9.50
N TYR A 117 -12.61 -14.46 -9.44
CA TYR A 117 -11.55 -14.00 -10.34
C TYR A 117 -10.15 -14.40 -9.88
N ALA A 118 -9.89 -14.39 -8.57
CA ALA A 118 -8.55 -14.57 -8.02
C ALA A 118 -8.52 -15.32 -6.66
N PRO A 119 -9.26 -16.44 -6.50
CA PRO A 119 -9.40 -17.12 -5.19
C PRO A 119 -8.08 -17.66 -4.62
N ASP A 120 -7.08 -17.90 -5.47
CA ASP A 120 -5.76 -18.38 -5.06
C ASP A 120 -4.72 -17.24 -4.89
N GLU A 121 -5.11 -15.98 -5.12
CA GLU A 121 -4.19 -14.83 -5.11
C GLU A 121 -4.54 -13.76 -4.08
N ILE A 122 -5.80 -13.69 -3.63
CA ILE A 122 -6.27 -12.70 -2.65
C ILE A 122 -7.45 -13.25 -1.84
N GLU A 123 -7.52 -12.89 -0.56
CA GLU A 123 -8.58 -13.29 0.36
C GLU A 123 -9.15 -12.07 1.11
N LEU A 124 -10.38 -12.17 1.60
CA LEU A 124 -11.00 -11.15 2.44
C LEU A 124 -10.60 -11.33 3.92
N ALA A 125 -9.77 -10.42 4.44
CA ALA A 125 -9.46 -10.36 5.86
C ALA A 125 -10.59 -9.65 6.64
N ILE A 126 -11.08 -10.28 7.71
CA ILE A 126 -12.15 -9.75 8.59
C ILE A 126 -11.69 -9.48 10.02
N THR A 127 -10.43 -9.78 10.34
CA THR A 127 -9.79 -9.55 11.64
C THR A 127 -8.33 -9.13 11.43
N SER A 128 -7.70 -8.59 12.48
CA SER A 128 -6.26 -8.26 12.53
C SER A 128 -5.40 -9.39 13.07
#